data_AF-X0TP42-F1
#
_entry.id   AF-X0TP42-F1
#
_cell.length_a   1.000
_cell.length_b   1.000
_cell.length_c   1.000
_cell.angle_alpha   90.00
_cell.angle_beta   90.00
_cell.angle_gamma   90.00
#
_symmetry.space_group_name_H-M   'P 1'
#
loop_
_entity.id
_entity.type
_entity.pdbx_description
1 polymer ?
#
loop_
_entity_poly.entity_id
_entity_poly.type
_entity_poly.pdbx_seq_one_letter_code
_entity_poly.pdbx_strand_id
1 'polypeptide(L)' 'MSNRGQSELSEKSEEIASLRELGEEIRRKKPLTELDRLKLELEDAVKRENFEKAAKLRDVIKKRGDEE' A
#
# COMPACT_ATOMS: atom_id res chain seq x y z
N MET A 1 2.97 -32.45 7.81
CA MET A 1 3.59 -32.39 6.46
C MET A 1 2.47 -32.43 5.43
N SER A 2 2.60 -31.60 4.39
CA SER A 2 1.74 -31.47 3.19
C SER A 2 0.58 -30.45 3.22
N ASN A 3 0.95 -29.16 3.23
CA ASN A 3 0.09 -28.05 2.75
C ASN A 3 0.32 -27.73 1.25
N ARG A 4 1.13 -28.54 0.54
CA ARG A 4 1.54 -28.24 -0.85
C ARG A 4 0.41 -28.46 -1.88
N GLY A 5 -0.42 -29.49 -1.69
CA GLY A 5 -1.53 -29.79 -2.60
C GLY A 5 -2.69 -28.79 -2.56
N GLN A 6 -2.95 -28.17 -1.40
CA GLN A 6 -3.96 -27.12 -1.27
C GLN A 6 -3.53 -25.81 -1.96
N SER A 7 -2.22 -25.53 -1.99
CA SER A 7 -1.66 -24.37 -2.69
C SER A 7 -1.84 -24.48 -4.21
N GLU A 8 -1.57 -25.65 -4.80
CA GLU A 8 -1.72 -25.84 -6.26
C GLU A 8 -3.17 -25.84 -6.73
N LEU A 9 -4.12 -26.30 -5.91
CA LEU A 9 -5.56 -26.21 -6.22
C LEU A 9 -6.09 -24.78 -6.06
N SER A 10 -5.58 -24.03 -5.07
CA SER A 10 -5.89 -22.61 -4.86
C SER A 10 -5.37 -21.72 -5.99
N GLU A 11 -4.21 -22.05 -6.56
CA GLU A 11 -3.66 -21.34 -7.73
C GLU A 11 -4.45 -21.60 -9.03
N LYS A 12 -5.17 -22.72 -9.12
CA LYS A 12 -5.97 -23.11 -10.30
C LYS A 12 -7.47 -22.79 -10.19
N SER A 13 -7.93 -22.27 -9.05
CA SER A 13 -9.33 -21.92 -8.84
C SER A 13 -9.63 -20.55 -9.46
N GLU A 14 -10.57 -20.54 -10.42
CA GLU A 14 -11.05 -19.31 -11.08
C GLU A 14 -11.66 -18.32 -10.07
N GLU A 15 -12.26 -18.83 -8.99
CA GLU A 15 -12.83 -18.04 -7.91
C GLU A 15 -11.73 -17.29 -7.14
N ILE A 16 -10.59 -17.95 -6.88
CA ILE A 16 -9.44 -17.31 -6.23
C ILE A 16 -8.81 -16.24 -7.13
N ALA A 17 -8.71 -16.48 -8.44
CA ALA A 17 -8.25 -15.49 -9.40
C ALA A 17 -9.18 -14.26 -9.42
N SER A 18 -10.49 -14.48 -9.45
CA SER A 18 -11.52 -13.44 -9.41
C SER A 18 -11.45 -12.60 -8.13
N LEU A 19 -11.27 -13.24 -6.97
CA LEU A 19 -11.11 -12.54 -5.69
C LEU A 19 -9.82 -11.71 -5.62
N ARG A 20 -8.72 -12.19 -6.21
CA ARG A 20 -7.48 -11.40 -6.30
C ARG A 20 -7.68 -10.17 -7.19
N GLU A 21 -8.31 -10.34 -8.35
CA GLU A 21 -8.60 -9.23 -9.27
C GLU A 21 -9.50 -8.18 -8.62
N LEU A 22 -10.57 -8.60 -7.94
CA LEU A 22 -11.43 -7.71 -7.17
C LEU A 22 -10.65 -6.99 -6.06
N GLY A 23 -9.75 -7.70 -5.36
CA GLY A 23 -8.88 -7.11 -4.35
C GLY A 23 -7.95 -6.05 -4.93
N GLU A 24 -7.38 -6.27 -6.12
CA GLU A 24 -6.58 -5.27 -6.83
C GLU A 24 -7.43 -4.09 -7.31
N GLU A 25 -8.65 -4.33 -7.77
CA GLU A 25 -9.57 -3.26 -8.15
C GLU A 25 -9.94 -2.38 -6.95
N ILE A 26 -10.23 -2.98 -5.79
CA ILE A 26 -10.48 -2.24 -4.54
C ILE A 26 -9.25 -1.45 -4.13
N ARG A 27 -8.04 -2.03 -4.20
CA ARG A 27 -6.79 -1.30 -3.91
C ARG A 27 -6.60 -0.10 -4.84
N ARG A 28 -6.88 -0.27 -6.14
CA ARG A 28 -6.79 0.79 -7.16
C ARG A 28 -7.84 1.88 -6.98
N LYS A 29 -9.05 1.51 -6.57
CA LYS A 29 -10.18 2.43 -6.34
C LYS A 29 -10.22 3.00 -4.94
N LYS A 30 -9.37 2.51 -4.01
CA LYS A 30 -9.31 3.01 -2.64
C LYS A 30 -8.97 4.50 -2.70
N PRO A 31 -9.84 5.39 -2.17
CA PRO A 31 -9.54 6.80 -2.10
C PRO A 31 -8.22 6.99 -1.35
N LEU A 32 -7.31 7.77 -1.93
CA LEU A 32 -6.06 8.12 -1.25
C LEU A 32 -6.42 8.77 0.08
N THR A 33 -6.01 8.11 1.17
CA THR A 33 -6.15 8.70 2.49
C THR A 33 -5.23 9.90 2.61
N GLU A 34 -5.49 10.77 3.58
CA GLU A 34 -4.60 11.90 3.86
C GLU A 34 -3.16 11.45 4.14
N LEU A 35 -2.98 10.26 4.72
CA LEU A 35 -1.66 9.67 4.96
C LEU A 35 -0.99 9.21 3.65
N ASP A 36 -1.76 8.65 2.72
CA ASP A 36 -1.25 8.27 1.39
C ASP A 36 -0.81 9.50 0.57
N ARG A 37 -1.53 10.61 0.68
CA ARG A 37 -1.14 11.89 0.06
C ARG A 37 0.17 12.43 0.61
N LEU A 38 0.32 12.41 1.95
CA LEU A 38 1.57 12.85 2.60
C LEU A 38 2.77 11.98 2.19
N LYS A 39 2.58 10.67 2.03
CA LYS A 39 3.62 9.76 1.52
C LYS A 39 4.04 10.10 0.09
N LEU A 40 3.08 10.36 -0.80
CA LEU A 40 3.37 10.79 -2.17
C LEU A 40 4.15 12.11 -2.21
N GLU A 41 3.75 13.07 -1.37
CA GLU A 41 4.43 14.37 -1.27
C GLU A 41 5.86 14.23 -0.70
N LEU A 42 6.07 13.30 0.23
CA LEU A 42 7.39 12.97 0.76
C LEU A 42 8.29 12.43 -0.35
N GLU A 43 7.79 11.47 -1.15
CA GLU A 43 8.56 10.93 -2.28
C GLU A 43 8.92 12.01 -3.31
N ASP A 44 8.00 12.91 -3.64
CA ASP A 44 8.27 14.03 -4.55
C ASP A 44 9.30 15.00 -3.97
N ALA A 45 9.23 15.30 -2.67
CA ALA A 45 10.23 16.13 -2.00
C ALA A 45 11.63 15.50 -2.04
N VAL A 46 11.73 14.18 -1.85
CA VAL A 46 13.01 13.44 -1.97
C VAL A 46 13.52 13.46 -3.40
N LYS A 47 12.66 13.21 -4.41
CA LYS A 47 13.03 13.25 -5.84
C LYS A 47 13.54 14.63 -6.28
N ARG A 48 13.03 15.69 -5.66
CA ARG A 48 13.46 17.08 -5.91
C ARG A 48 14.60 17.55 -5.01
N GLU A 49 15.20 16.64 -4.24
CA GLU A 49 16.28 16.93 -3.29
C GLU A 49 15.92 18.00 -2.23
N ASN A 50 14.62 18.21 -1.99
CA ASN A 50 14.15 19.09 -0.93
C ASN A 50 14.10 18.33 0.40
N PHE A 51 15.27 18.09 0.97
CA PHE A 51 15.42 17.28 2.18
C PHE A 51 14.78 17.93 3.42
N GLU A 52 14.72 19.26 3.49
CA GLU A 52 14.04 19.95 4.59
C GLU A 52 12.53 19.65 4.57
N LYS A 53 11.90 19.75 3.40
CA LYS A 53 10.48 19.39 3.22
C LYS A 53 10.25 17.91 3.49
N ALA A 54 11.13 17.04 3.01
CA ALA A 54 11.05 15.61 3.25
C ALA A 54 11.13 15.27 4.76
N ALA A 55 12.02 15.91 5.50
CA ALA A 55 12.13 15.72 6.95
C ALA A 55 10.84 16.12 7.67
N LYS A 56 10.27 17.29 7.35
CA LYS A 56 9.00 17.76 7.92
C LYS A 56 7.85 16.80 7.61
N LEU A 57 7.73 16.33 6.37
CA LEU A 57 6.69 15.38 5.96
C LEU A 57 6.82 14.05 6.70
N ARG A 58 8.05 13.53 6.86
CA ARG A 58 8.30 12.31 7.64
C ARG A 58 7.82 12.47 9.08
N ASP A 59 8.12 13.60 9.72
CA ASP A 59 7.74 13.84 11.12
C ASP A 59 6.21 13.97 11.27
N VAL A 60 5.53 14.60 10.31
CA VAL A 60 4.06 14.68 10.26
C VAL A 60 3.42 13.30 10.05
N ILE A 61 3.96 12.49 9.13
CA ILE A 61 3.48 11.12 8.87
C ILE A 61 3.65 10.27 10.15
N LYS A 62 4.80 10.36 10.80
CA LYS A 62 5.07 9.64 12.05
C LYS A 62 4.07 10.03 13.14
N LYS A 63 3.88 11.33 13.37
CA LYS A 63 2.93 11.82 14.37
C LYS A 63 1.49 11.32 14.12
N ARG A 64 1.04 11.28 12.86
CA ARG A 64 -0.29 10.77 12.52
C ARG A 64 -0.41 9.25 12.61
N GLY A 65 0.64 8.50 12.28
CA GLY A 65 0.64 7.04 12.37
C GLY A 65 0.75 6.51 13.80
N ASP A 66 1.26 7.32 14.73
CA ASP A 66 1.32 7.01 16.16
C ASP A 66 -0.02 7.31 16.89
N GLU A 67 -0.99 7.97 16.23
CA GLU A 67 -2.29 8.38 16.77
C GLU A 67 -3.45 7.40 16.41
N GLU A 68 -3.20 6.33 15.64
CA GLU A 68 -4.14 5.21 15.34
C GLU A 68 -3.83 3.95 16.16
#